data_AF-A0A8J5VFW3-F1
#
_entry.id   AF-A0A8J5VFW3-F1
#
_cell.length_a   1.000
_cell.length_b   1.000
_cell.length_c   1.000
_cell.angle_alpha   90.00
_cell.angle_beta   90.00
_cell.angle_gamma   90.00
#
_symmetry.space_group_name_H-M   'P 1'
#
loop_
_entity.id
_entity.type
_entity.pdbx_description
1 polymer ?
#
loop_
_entity_poly.entity_id
_entity_poly.type
_entity_poly.pdbx_seq_one_letter_code
_entity_poly.pdbx_strand_id
1 'polypeptide(L)'
;MDYGTMPFLVLDSKDVFLQVSKNIFLLKSLDELFQKGREAVDFPALQELMEKTGFDMDDVVRKYIRYTLNEKPFNPDAVVDLIHLRKASMLEDTEVAEILNEISRRIVREKGPVVMDLTGFTEQGFKRKLAVQTLFGKILYLSELPEFCSRDGSLVVKEIFGVTDEDADNIRIHTLSETSDIESLQKMIDDTNMEEDVQGHGDAGRPAGGGGGARTGSVNPAVTLGVHVGRRISFARAALYWAAQLLGSVLAVVLRLASGGMVTRFLLSSPSTTFQLIKPHLELQS
;
A
#
# COMPACT_ATOMS: atom_id res chain seq x y z
N MET A 1 -16.45 -8.66 -40.80
CA MET A 1 -16.37 -9.14 -39.41
C MET A 1 -15.41 -8.22 -38.70
N ASP A 2 -15.96 -7.28 -37.94
CA ASP A 2 -15.23 -6.21 -37.29
C ASP A 2 -15.01 -6.63 -35.84
N TYR A 3 -13.76 -6.96 -35.48
CA TYR A 3 -13.40 -7.26 -34.10
C TYR A 3 -13.29 -5.95 -33.36
N GLY A 4 -14.43 -5.52 -32.82
CA GLY A 4 -14.55 -4.33 -31.98
C GLY A 4 -13.51 -4.38 -30.86
N THR A 5 -12.56 -3.46 -30.94
CA THR A 5 -11.67 -3.05 -29.87
C THR A 5 -12.52 -2.78 -28.62
N MET A 6 -12.51 -3.71 -27.66
CA MET A 6 -13.09 -3.49 -26.34
C MET A 6 -12.41 -2.25 -25.73
N PRO A 7 -13.15 -1.19 -25.39
CA PRO A 7 -12.54 -0.06 -24.70
C PRO A 7 -12.06 -0.57 -23.34
N PHE A 8 -10.75 -0.50 -23.13
CA PHE A 8 -10.16 -0.56 -21.81
C PHE A 8 -10.81 0.56 -21.00
N LEU A 9 -11.82 0.22 -20.19
CA LEU A 9 -12.50 1.17 -19.31
C LEU A 9 -11.45 1.75 -18.37
N VAL A 10 -10.99 2.96 -18.69
CA VAL A 10 -10.22 3.78 -17.76
C VAL A 10 -11.18 4.12 -16.63
N LEU A 11 -11.13 3.34 -15.56
CA LEU A 11 -11.89 3.62 -14.34
C LEU A 11 -11.60 5.06 -13.91
N ASP A 12 -12.64 5.85 -13.65
CA ASP A 12 -12.48 7.24 -13.22
C ASP A 12 -11.70 7.26 -11.90
N SER A 13 -10.92 8.32 -11.66
CA SER A 13 -10.17 8.50 -10.41
C SER A 13 -11.11 8.49 -9.20
N LYS A 14 -12.36 8.93 -9.38
CA LYS A 14 -13.42 8.84 -8.38
C LYS A 14 -13.85 7.40 -8.10
N ASP A 15 -13.97 6.57 -9.14
CA ASP A 15 -14.36 5.16 -9.00
C ASP A 15 -13.27 4.36 -8.29
N VAL A 16 -12.01 4.60 -8.63
CA VAL A 16 -10.85 4.00 -7.95
C VAL A 16 -10.82 4.41 -6.48
N PHE A 17 -11.00 5.69 -6.18
CA PHE A 17 -11.03 6.19 -4.79
C PHE A 17 -12.18 5.54 -4.00
N LEU A 18 -13.39 5.50 -4.56
CA LEU A 18 -14.55 4.91 -3.92
C LEU A 18 -14.33 3.42 -3.62
N GLN A 19 -13.74 2.68 -4.56
CA GLN A 19 -13.43 1.26 -4.38
C GLN A 19 -12.39 1.05 -3.27
N VAL A 20 -11.36 1.89 -3.19
CA VAL A 20 -10.36 1.85 -2.11
C VAL A 20 -11.02 2.16 -0.76
N SER A 21 -11.88 3.18 -0.69
CA SER A 21 -12.60 3.51 0.56
C SER A 21 -13.49 2.34 1.03
N LYS A 22 -14.22 1.68 0.12
CA LYS A 22 -15.01 0.50 0.43
C LYS A 22 -14.16 -0.66 0.94
N ASN A 23 -13.00 -0.91 0.32
CA ASN A 23 -12.07 -1.93 0.78
C ASN A 23 -11.56 -1.62 2.20
N ILE A 24 -11.17 -0.37 2.47
CA ILE A 24 -10.70 0.04 3.82
C ILE A 24 -11.81 -0.16 4.85
N PHE A 25 -13.05 0.25 4.53
CA PHE A 25 -14.20 0.05 5.40
C PHE A 25 -14.40 -1.43 5.72
N LEU A 26 -14.47 -2.29 4.69
CA LEU A 26 -14.66 -3.73 4.85
C LEU A 26 -13.62 -4.34 5.81
N LEU A 27 -12.34 -4.05 5.56
CA LEU A 27 -11.23 -4.66 6.30
C LEU A 27 -11.23 -4.22 7.76
N LYS A 28 -11.49 -2.92 8.02
CA LYS A 28 -11.61 -2.39 9.39
C LYS A 28 -12.79 -3.01 10.13
N SER A 29 -13.96 -3.11 9.49
CA SER A 29 -15.13 -3.71 10.11
C SER A 29 -14.93 -5.19 10.43
N LEU A 30 -14.28 -5.96 9.55
CA LEU A 30 -13.92 -7.35 9.84
C LEU A 30 -12.95 -7.45 11.03
N ASP A 31 -11.94 -6.58 11.09
CA ASP A 31 -11.01 -6.56 12.22
C ASP A 31 -11.70 -6.22 13.54
N GLU A 32 -12.64 -5.28 13.54
CA GLU A 32 -13.47 -4.97 14.71
C GLU A 32 -14.33 -6.16 15.14
N LEU A 33 -14.87 -6.95 14.20
CA LEU A 33 -15.59 -8.17 14.52
C LEU A 33 -14.67 -9.19 15.17
N PHE A 34 -13.49 -9.46 14.58
CA PHE A 34 -12.51 -10.38 15.18
C PHE A 34 -12.03 -9.92 16.56
N GLN A 35 -11.90 -8.62 16.80
CA GLN A 35 -11.56 -8.07 18.12
C GLN A 35 -12.67 -8.27 19.16
N LYS A 36 -13.95 -8.23 18.76
CA LYS A 36 -15.09 -8.55 19.64
C LYS A 36 -15.17 -10.05 19.97
N GLY A 37 -14.56 -10.87 19.13
CA GLY A 37 -14.47 -12.32 19.28
C GLY A 37 -14.84 -13.02 17.98
N ARG A 38 -14.27 -14.21 17.76
CA ARG A 38 -14.48 -14.97 16.52
C ARG A 38 -15.96 -15.26 16.26
N GLU A 39 -16.74 -15.55 17.30
CA GLU A 39 -18.19 -15.79 17.19
C GLU A 39 -18.99 -14.60 16.64
N ALA A 40 -18.46 -13.38 16.71
CA ALA A 40 -19.08 -12.20 16.10
C ALA A 40 -18.93 -12.17 14.57
N VAL A 41 -18.04 -12.99 14.00
CA VAL A 41 -17.91 -13.18 12.56
C VAL A 41 -18.80 -14.35 12.14
N ASP A 42 -20.09 -14.07 11.99
CA ASP A 42 -21.09 -15.03 11.52
C ASP A 42 -21.64 -14.64 10.14
N PHE A 43 -22.42 -15.54 9.54
CA PHE A 43 -22.99 -15.31 8.21
C PHE A 43 -23.86 -14.02 8.13
N PRO A 44 -24.75 -13.72 9.10
CA PRO A 44 -25.49 -12.45 9.13
C PRO A 44 -24.60 -11.21 9.16
N ALA A 45 -23.54 -11.18 9.98
CA ALA A 45 -22.63 -10.03 10.04
C ALA A 45 -21.89 -9.83 8.72
N LEU A 46 -21.50 -10.93 8.05
CA LEU A 46 -20.89 -10.86 6.72
C LEU A 46 -21.87 -10.34 5.66
N GLN A 47 -23.14 -10.77 5.71
CA GLN A 47 -24.20 -10.24 4.83
C GLN A 47 -24.39 -8.73 5.03
N GLU A 48 -24.39 -8.24 6.26
CA GLU A 48 -24.49 -6.79 6.52
C GLU A 48 -23.33 -6.01 5.89
N LEU A 49 -22.12 -6.59 5.89
CA LEU A 49 -20.96 -5.99 5.22
C LEU A 49 -21.09 -6.03 3.70
N MET A 50 -21.66 -7.10 3.13
CA MET A 50 -21.95 -7.19 1.70
C MET A 50 -22.93 -6.09 1.28
N GLU A 51 -24.02 -5.88 2.03
CA GLU A 51 -25.00 -4.83 1.73
C GLU A 51 -24.39 -3.43 1.78
N LYS A 52 -23.55 -3.14 2.78
CA LYS A 52 -22.91 -1.82 2.94
C LYS A 52 -21.86 -1.53 1.88
N THR A 53 -21.14 -2.55 1.42
CA THR A 53 -20.03 -2.38 0.48
C THR A 53 -20.44 -2.60 -0.98
N GLY A 54 -21.46 -3.43 -1.21
CA GLY A 54 -21.84 -3.96 -2.51
C GLY A 54 -20.86 -5.00 -3.04
N PHE A 55 -20.12 -5.69 -2.17
CA PHE A 55 -19.25 -6.81 -2.54
C PHE A 55 -19.99 -8.14 -2.37
N ASP A 56 -19.67 -9.08 -3.25
CA ASP A 56 -20.09 -10.47 -3.11
C ASP A 56 -19.30 -11.18 -2.00
N MET A 57 -19.79 -12.33 -1.51
CA MET A 57 -19.12 -13.08 -0.44
C MET A 57 -17.69 -13.47 -0.82
N ASP A 58 -17.51 -13.95 -2.06
CA ASP A 58 -16.20 -14.28 -2.63
C ASP A 58 -15.24 -13.09 -2.57
N ASP A 59 -15.74 -11.90 -2.90
CA ASP A 59 -14.95 -10.67 -2.87
C ASP A 59 -14.57 -10.29 -1.44
N VAL A 60 -15.49 -10.45 -0.48
CA VAL A 60 -15.24 -10.20 0.94
C VAL A 60 -14.10 -11.10 1.44
N VAL A 61 -14.24 -12.41 1.22
CA VAL A 61 -13.26 -13.41 1.65
C VAL A 61 -11.93 -13.21 0.93
N ARG A 62 -11.93 -13.03 -0.40
CA ARG A 62 -10.72 -12.79 -1.20
C ARG A 62 -9.97 -11.54 -0.73
N LYS A 63 -10.68 -10.43 -0.49
CA LYS A 63 -10.09 -9.17 -0.02
C LYS A 63 -9.47 -9.35 1.36
N TYR A 64 -10.16 -10.03 2.28
CA TYR A 64 -9.64 -10.26 3.63
C TYR A 64 -8.43 -11.19 3.64
N ILE A 65 -8.45 -12.31 2.90
CA ILE A 65 -7.29 -13.18 2.74
C ILE A 65 -6.10 -12.39 2.20
N ARG A 66 -6.29 -11.61 1.13
CA ARG A 66 -5.22 -10.79 0.55
C ARG A 66 -4.67 -9.78 1.56
N TYR A 67 -5.55 -9.13 2.31
CA TYR A 67 -5.15 -8.19 3.37
C TYR A 67 -4.31 -8.88 4.44
N THR A 68 -4.79 -10.01 4.98
CA THR A 68 -4.09 -10.79 6.00
C THR A 68 -2.72 -11.29 5.52
N LEU A 69 -2.61 -11.74 4.27
CA LEU A 69 -1.33 -12.23 3.72
C LEU A 69 -0.26 -11.14 3.57
N ASN A 70 -0.66 -9.90 3.27
CA ASN A 70 0.26 -8.80 2.98
C ASN A 70 0.53 -7.89 4.18
N GLU A 71 -0.51 -7.57 4.97
CA GLU A 71 -0.44 -6.52 5.98
C GLU A 71 -0.39 -7.07 7.42
N LYS A 72 -0.82 -8.32 7.65
CA LYS A 72 -0.85 -8.91 8.99
C LYS A 72 0.31 -9.87 9.24
N PRO A 73 0.76 -10.01 10.50
CA PRO A 73 1.64 -11.10 10.89
C PRO A 73 0.92 -12.42 10.64
N PHE A 74 1.59 -13.33 9.91
CA PHE A 74 1.03 -14.64 9.58
C PHE A 74 1.33 -15.65 10.69
N ASN A 75 0.62 -15.50 11.80
CA ASN A 75 0.75 -16.33 13.00
C ASN A 75 -0.41 -17.36 13.09
N PRO A 76 -0.36 -18.32 14.02
CA PRO A 76 -1.43 -19.31 14.18
C PRO A 76 -2.80 -18.68 14.41
N ASP A 77 -2.89 -17.56 15.12
CA ASP A 77 -4.15 -16.85 15.34
C ASP A 77 -4.76 -16.32 14.04
N ALA A 78 -3.96 -15.72 13.16
CA ALA A 78 -4.40 -15.24 11.86
C ALA A 78 -4.91 -16.40 10.97
N VAL A 79 -4.27 -17.58 11.06
CA VAL A 79 -4.74 -18.78 10.35
C VAL A 79 -6.10 -19.24 10.89
N VAL A 80 -6.27 -19.26 12.22
CA VAL A 80 -7.56 -19.62 12.85
C VAL A 80 -8.66 -18.62 12.46
N ASP A 81 -8.35 -17.33 12.41
CA ASP A 81 -9.30 -16.30 11.99
C ASP A 81 -9.73 -16.50 10.53
N LEU A 82 -8.80 -16.84 9.64
CA LEU A 82 -9.10 -17.17 8.24
C LEU A 82 -9.96 -18.43 8.11
N ILE A 83 -9.68 -19.48 8.89
CA ILE A 83 -10.50 -20.70 8.94
C ILE A 83 -11.91 -20.36 9.43
N HIS A 84 -12.02 -19.50 10.44
CA HIS A 84 -13.31 -19.06 10.96
C HIS A 84 -14.10 -18.29 9.89
N LEU A 85 -13.45 -17.35 9.20
CA LEU A 85 -14.07 -16.60 8.10
C LEU A 85 -14.57 -17.53 6.98
N ARG A 86 -13.77 -18.53 6.59
CA ARG A 86 -14.16 -19.55 5.61
C ARG A 86 -15.41 -20.32 6.07
N LYS A 87 -15.48 -20.72 7.34
CA LYS A 87 -16.67 -21.39 7.90
C LYS A 87 -17.89 -20.48 7.95
N ALA A 88 -17.72 -19.22 8.36
CA ALA A 88 -18.80 -18.25 8.48
C ALA A 88 -19.37 -17.81 7.12
N SER A 89 -18.53 -17.76 6.09
CA SER A 89 -18.94 -17.38 4.73
C SER A 89 -19.72 -18.48 3.98
N MET A 90 -19.74 -19.72 4.49
CA MET A 90 -20.40 -20.87 3.87
C MET A 90 -19.96 -21.19 2.44
N LEU A 91 -18.74 -20.78 2.06
CA LEU A 91 -18.18 -21.08 0.75
C LEU A 91 -17.81 -22.56 0.62
N GLU A 92 -18.07 -23.13 -0.54
CA GLU A 92 -17.67 -24.49 -0.89
C GLU A 92 -16.15 -24.57 -1.12
N ASP A 93 -15.57 -25.76 -0.97
CA ASP A 93 -14.13 -25.98 -1.15
C ASP A 93 -13.64 -25.55 -2.54
N THR A 94 -14.47 -25.75 -3.56
CA THR A 94 -14.18 -25.33 -4.94
C THR A 94 -14.12 -23.81 -5.08
N GLU A 95 -14.97 -23.07 -4.37
CA GLU A 95 -15.01 -21.60 -4.40
C GLU A 95 -13.79 -21.03 -3.67
N VAL A 96 -13.44 -21.60 -2.51
CA VAL A 96 -12.23 -21.22 -1.77
C VAL A 96 -10.96 -21.51 -2.58
N ALA A 97 -10.90 -22.66 -3.27
CA ALA A 97 -9.79 -22.98 -4.17
C ALA A 97 -9.65 -21.93 -5.30
N GLU A 98 -10.76 -21.51 -5.91
CA GLU A 98 -10.73 -20.45 -6.93
C GLU A 98 -10.31 -19.09 -6.37
N ILE A 99 -10.70 -18.75 -5.15
CA ILE A 99 -10.23 -17.54 -4.46
C ILE A 99 -8.70 -17.58 -4.29
N LEU A 100 -8.14 -18.70 -3.81
CA LEU A 100 -6.69 -18.87 -3.66
C LEU A 100 -5.97 -18.82 -5.01
N ASN A 101 -6.53 -19.45 -6.05
CA ASN A 101 -6.01 -19.39 -7.41
C ASN A 101 -6.03 -17.95 -7.95
N GLU A 102 -7.10 -17.18 -7.73
CA GLU A 102 -7.16 -15.79 -8.16
C GLU A 102 -6.12 -14.91 -7.44
N ILE A 103 -5.99 -15.06 -6.12
CA ILE A 103 -4.99 -14.32 -5.33
C ILE A 103 -3.59 -14.62 -5.86
N SER A 104 -3.30 -15.91 -6.11
CA SER A 104 -2.03 -16.38 -6.67
C SER A 104 -1.77 -15.74 -8.05
N ARG A 105 -2.75 -15.78 -8.95
CA ARG A 105 -2.65 -15.15 -10.29
C ARG A 105 -2.38 -13.65 -10.20
N ARG A 106 -3.03 -12.94 -9.27
CA ARG A 106 -2.81 -11.51 -9.05
C ARG A 106 -1.39 -11.22 -8.57
N ILE A 107 -0.87 -11.99 -7.62
CA ILE A 107 0.50 -11.84 -7.11
C ILE A 107 1.50 -12.05 -8.24
N VAL A 108 1.36 -13.11 -9.02
CA VAL A 108 2.26 -13.40 -10.15
C VAL A 108 2.18 -12.33 -11.24
N ARG A 109 0.98 -11.80 -11.53
CA ARG A 109 0.83 -10.67 -12.46
C ARG A 109 1.52 -9.39 -11.98
N GLU A 110 1.50 -9.12 -10.68
CA GLU A 110 2.04 -7.89 -10.10
C GLU A 110 3.56 -7.98 -9.82
N LYS A 111 4.03 -9.12 -9.31
CA LYS A 111 5.39 -9.30 -8.77
C LYS A 111 6.24 -10.31 -9.57
N GLY A 112 5.62 -11.03 -10.49
CA GLY A 112 6.24 -12.11 -11.27
C GLY A 112 6.17 -13.47 -10.54
N PRO A 113 6.62 -14.55 -11.21
CA PRO A 113 6.66 -15.89 -10.62
C PRO A 113 7.72 -16.00 -9.53
N VAL A 114 7.65 -17.10 -8.79
CA VAL A 114 8.67 -17.49 -7.81
C VAL A 114 9.98 -17.77 -8.55
N VAL A 115 11.09 -17.36 -7.93
CA VAL A 115 12.44 -17.61 -8.43
C VAL A 115 13.23 -18.22 -7.29
N MET A 116 13.87 -19.36 -7.51
CA MET A 116 14.65 -20.06 -6.47
C MET A 116 16.02 -19.44 -6.24
N ASP A 117 16.71 -19.08 -7.33
CA ASP A 117 18.02 -18.43 -7.27
C ASP A 117 17.87 -16.90 -7.25
N LEU A 118 18.30 -16.31 -6.13
CA LEU A 118 18.24 -14.87 -5.91
C LEU A 118 19.55 -14.15 -6.26
N THR A 119 20.54 -14.85 -6.80
CA THR A 119 21.81 -14.24 -7.22
C THR A 119 21.61 -13.28 -8.40
N GLY A 120 22.41 -12.21 -8.43
CA GLY A 120 22.38 -11.23 -9.53
C GLY A 120 21.22 -10.23 -9.51
N PHE A 121 20.33 -10.27 -8.52
CA PHE A 121 19.31 -9.25 -8.33
C PHE A 121 19.85 -8.01 -7.60
N THR A 122 19.29 -6.85 -7.93
CA THR A 122 19.47 -5.65 -7.09
C THR A 122 18.82 -5.88 -5.73
N GLU A 123 19.24 -5.16 -4.69
CA GLU A 123 18.66 -5.30 -3.34
C GLU A 123 17.12 -5.18 -3.33
N GLN A 124 16.57 -4.23 -4.11
CA GLN A 124 15.12 -4.07 -4.25
C GLN A 124 14.46 -5.23 -5.01
N GLY A 125 15.14 -5.76 -6.04
CA GLY A 125 14.68 -6.93 -6.79
C GLY A 125 14.69 -8.19 -5.91
N PHE A 126 15.74 -8.37 -5.12
CA PHE A 126 15.91 -9.42 -4.14
C PHE A 126 14.76 -9.42 -3.12
N LYS A 127 14.52 -8.27 -2.46
CA LYS A 127 13.41 -8.12 -1.48
C LYS A 127 12.06 -8.45 -2.11
N ARG A 128 11.81 -8.02 -3.35
CA ARG A 128 10.57 -8.34 -4.06
C ARG A 128 10.42 -9.84 -4.31
N LYS A 129 11.49 -10.53 -4.72
CA LYS A 129 11.46 -11.97 -4.99
C LYS A 129 11.30 -12.79 -3.73
N LEU A 130 11.98 -12.42 -2.65
CA LEU A 130 11.78 -13.03 -1.34
C LEU A 130 10.31 -12.86 -0.88
N ALA A 131 9.74 -11.66 -1.01
CA ALA A 131 8.34 -11.43 -0.68
C ALA A 131 7.35 -12.31 -1.49
N VAL A 132 7.68 -12.65 -2.74
CA VAL A 132 6.87 -13.58 -3.55
C VAL A 132 7.01 -15.01 -3.03
N GLN A 133 8.22 -15.46 -2.69
CA GLN A 133 8.45 -16.77 -2.05
C GLN A 133 7.67 -16.88 -0.73
N THR A 134 7.74 -15.87 0.13
CA THR A 134 6.99 -15.82 1.40
C THR A 134 5.48 -15.89 1.16
N LEU A 135 4.94 -15.11 0.21
CA LEU A 135 3.50 -15.13 -0.10
C LEU A 135 3.06 -16.49 -0.65
N PHE A 136 3.86 -17.09 -1.53
CA PHE A 136 3.63 -18.44 -2.03
C PHE A 136 3.59 -19.45 -0.88
N GLY A 137 4.58 -19.44 0.01
CA GLY A 137 4.65 -20.34 1.16
C GLY A 137 3.42 -20.22 2.07
N LYS A 138 2.96 -18.98 2.36
CA LYS A 138 1.74 -18.72 3.15
C LYS A 138 0.47 -19.26 2.46
N ILE A 139 0.33 -19.04 1.15
CA ILE A 139 -0.83 -19.53 0.39
C ILE A 139 -0.83 -21.05 0.32
N LEU A 140 0.33 -21.65 0.04
CA LEU A 140 0.51 -23.10 0.00
C LEU A 140 0.14 -23.71 1.34
N TYR A 141 0.60 -23.12 2.44
CA TYR A 141 0.25 -23.55 3.80
C TYR A 141 -1.28 -23.55 4.01
N LEU A 142 -1.98 -22.46 3.68
CA LEU A 142 -3.45 -22.40 3.80
C LEU A 142 -4.14 -23.46 2.94
N SER A 143 -3.63 -23.69 1.73
CA SER A 143 -4.24 -24.63 0.77
C SER A 143 -4.09 -26.10 1.15
N GLU A 144 -3.16 -26.41 2.05
CA GLU A 144 -2.95 -27.77 2.56
C GLU A 144 -3.72 -28.06 3.84
N LEU A 145 -4.30 -27.04 4.47
CA LEU A 145 -5.11 -27.21 5.68
C LEU A 145 -6.49 -27.76 5.29
N PRO A 146 -6.86 -28.97 5.74
CA PRO A 146 -8.14 -29.58 5.40
C PRO A 146 -9.32 -28.78 5.96
N GLU A 147 -9.13 -28.01 7.03
CA GLU A 147 -10.16 -27.13 7.58
C GLU A 147 -10.39 -25.87 6.75
N PHE A 148 -9.45 -25.52 5.85
CA PHE A 148 -9.51 -24.32 5.04
C PHE A 148 -9.91 -24.61 3.59
N CYS A 149 -9.25 -25.58 2.95
CA CYS A 149 -9.53 -25.99 1.58
C CYS A 149 -9.22 -27.49 1.42
N SER A 150 -10.14 -28.25 0.83
CA SER A 150 -9.85 -29.62 0.45
C SER A 150 -8.83 -29.67 -0.70
N ARG A 151 -8.04 -30.74 -0.76
CA ARG A 151 -7.12 -31.04 -1.86
C ARG A 151 -7.89 -31.55 -3.09
N ASP A 152 -8.81 -30.73 -3.59
CA ASP A 152 -9.51 -31.02 -4.83
C ASP A 152 -8.67 -30.55 -6.02
N GLY A 153 -8.83 -31.21 -7.17
CA GLY A 153 -8.06 -30.96 -8.40
C GLY A 153 -8.20 -29.56 -9.01
N SER A 154 -8.99 -28.67 -8.39
CA SER A 154 -9.12 -27.27 -8.78
C SER A 154 -7.95 -26.41 -8.27
N LEU A 155 -7.23 -26.84 -7.22
CA LEU A 155 -6.13 -26.06 -6.67
C LEU A 155 -4.88 -26.20 -7.55
N VAL A 156 -4.44 -25.09 -8.16
CA VAL A 156 -3.29 -25.05 -9.09
C VAL A 156 -2.26 -23.98 -8.70
N VAL A 157 -2.09 -23.77 -7.39
CA VAL A 157 -1.23 -22.71 -6.84
C VAL A 157 0.23 -22.90 -7.27
N LYS A 158 0.75 -24.13 -7.25
CA LYS A 158 2.14 -24.43 -7.62
C LYS A 158 2.40 -24.10 -9.08
N GLU A 159 1.48 -24.49 -9.96
CA GLU A 159 1.53 -24.22 -11.40
C GLU A 159 1.44 -22.72 -11.70
N ILE A 160 0.57 -21.99 -11.00
CA ILE A 160 0.44 -20.53 -11.16
C ILE A 160 1.75 -19.82 -10.84
N PHE A 161 2.42 -20.22 -9.75
CA PHE A 161 3.69 -19.62 -9.34
C PHE A 161 4.91 -20.18 -10.10
N GLY A 162 4.73 -21.25 -10.87
CA GLY A 162 5.80 -21.91 -11.64
C GLY A 162 6.77 -22.68 -10.75
N VAL A 163 6.28 -23.29 -9.67
CA VAL A 163 7.08 -23.98 -8.65
C VAL A 163 6.90 -25.50 -8.78
N THR A 164 8.01 -26.23 -8.68
CA THR A 164 8.01 -27.71 -8.64
C THR A 164 7.59 -28.21 -7.26
N ASP A 165 7.26 -29.50 -7.14
CA ASP A 165 6.93 -30.07 -5.83
C ASP A 165 8.12 -30.03 -4.87
N GLU A 166 9.33 -30.28 -5.37
CA GLU A 166 10.56 -30.24 -4.59
C GLU A 166 10.89 -28.82 -4.10
N ASP A 167 10.75 -27.82 -4.97
CA ASP A 167 10.99 -26.41 -4.62
C ASP A 167 9.97 -25.88 -3.62
N ALA A 168 8.73 -26.36 -3.70
CA ALA A 168 7.67 -25.97 -2.78
C ALA A 168 7.99 -26.39 -1.33
N ASP A 169 8.51 -27.60 -1.14
CA ASP A 169 8.93 -28.10 0.17
C ASP A 169 10.10 -27.29 0.73
N ASN A 170 11.06 -26.89 -0.12
CA ASN A 170 12.17 -26.03 0.28
C ASN A 170 11.68 -24.65 0.75
N ILE A 171 10.80 -24.00 -0.02
CA ILE A 171 10.26 -22.67 0.35
C ILE A 171 9.44 -22.74 1.65
N ARG A 172 8.75 -23.85 1.89
CA ARG A 172 7.97 -24.07 3.12
C ARG A 172 8.85 -24.03 4.37
N ILE A 173 9.99 -24.74 4.34
CA ILE A 173 10.93 -24.78 5.47
C ILE A 173 11.45 -23.37 5.79
N HIS A 174 11.83 -22.61 4.76
CA HIS A 174 12.34 -21.26 4.92
C HIS A 174 11.26 -20.27 5.39
N THR A 175 10.04 -20.32 4.85
CA THR A 175 8.97 -19.39 5.22
C THR A 175 8.52 -19.56 6.68
N LEU A 176 8.48 -20.79 7.20
CA LEU A 176 8.10 -21.06 8.59
C LEU A 176 9.24 -20.78 9.59
N SER A 177 10.48 -20.76 9.13
CA SER A 177 11.66 -20.35 9.91
C SER A 177 11.85 -18.82 9.92
N GLU A 178 11.62 -18.15 8.79
CA GLU A 178 11.93 -16.74 8.56
C GLU A 178 10.86 -15.75 9.05
N THR A 179 9.68 -16.22 9.47
CA THR A 179 8.69 -15.37 10.15
C THR A 179 9.23 -14.72 11.44
N SER A 180 10.35 -15.22 11.98
CA SER A 180 11.11 -14.62 13.10
C SER A 180 12.31 -13.78 12.63
N ASP A 181 12.92 -14.14 11.50
CA ASP A 181 14.27 -13.69 11.16
C ASP A 181 14.32 -12.51 10.17
N ILE A 182 13.27 -12.28 9.37
CA ILE A 182 13.21 -11.10 8.48
C ILE A 182 13.06 -9.80 9.29
N GLU A 183 12.31 -9.84 10.40
CA GLU A 183 12.20 -8.71 11.33
C GLU A 183 13.50 -8.52 12.13
N SER A 184 14.20 -9.61 12.47
CA SER A 184 15.51 -9.58 13.12
C SER A 184 16.62 -9.05 12.20
N LEU A 185 16.56 -9.36 10.89
CA LEU A 185 17.45 -8.80 9.86
C LEU A 185 17.15 -7.32 9.59
N GLN A 186 15.88 -6.92 9.57
CA GLN A 186 15.47 -5.52 9.50
C GLN A 186 15.96 -4.74 10.73
N LYS A 187 15.87 -5.32 11.92
CA LYS A 187 16.36 -4.74 13.17
C LYS A 187 17.88 -4.62 13.20
N MET A 188 18.64 -5.59 12.69
CA MET A 188 20.10 -5.46 12.58
C MET A 188 20.52 -4.38 11.58
N ILE A 189 19.77 -4.19 10.48
CA ILE A 189 20.01 -3.10 9.52
C ILE A 189 19.71 -1.73 10.14
N ASP A 190 18.71 -1.64 11.02
CA ASP A 190 18.37 -0.41 11.75
C ASP A 190 19.32 -0.15 12.95
N ASP A 191 19.79 -1.20 13.62
CA ASP A 191 20.74 -1.11 14.76
C ASP A 191 22.16 -0.73 14.28
N THR A 192 22.53 -1.01 13.02
CA THR A 192 23.82 -0.55 12.44
C THR A 192 23.86 0.97 12.21
N ASN A 193 22.73 1.67 12.36
CA ASN A 193 22.64 3.14 12.29
C ASN A 193 22.58 3.82 13.67
N MET A 194 22.70 3.10 14.79
CA MET A 194 22.58 3.67 16.14
C MET A 194 23.65 3.21 17.14
N GLU A 195 24.89 2.94 16.69
CA GLU A 195 26.02 2.76 17.63
C GLU A 195 27.28 3.48 17.16
N GLU A 196 27.41 4.78 17.46
CA GLU A 196 28.72 5.39 17.79
C GLU A 196 28.53 6.53 18.80
N ASP A 197 28.57 6.20 20.10
CA ASP A 197 28.94 7.07 21.23
C ASP A 197 28.85 6.21 22.51
N VAL A 198 29.79 6.06 23.46
CA VAL A 198 31.10 6.63 23.85
C VAL A 198 31.72 5.58 24.81
N GLN A 199 33.04 5.39 24.84
CA GLN A 199 33.91 5.60 26.04
C GLN A 199 35.34 5.09 25.78
N GLY A 200 36.28 6.03 25.78
CA GLY A 200 37.70 5.75 25.70
C GLY A 200 38.29 5.24 27.01
N HIS A 201 39.31 4.39 26.89
CA HIS A 201 40.31 4.17 27.93
C HIS A 201 41.63 3.70 27.28
N GLY A 202 42.76 4.32 27.62
CA GLY A 202 44.09 3.79 27.33
C GLY A 202 45.06 4.78 26.70
N ASP A 203 46.08 5.12 27.47
CA ASP A 203 47.09 6.17 27.32
C ASP A 203 48.33 5.77 26.46
N ALA A 204 49.04 6.82 26.03
CA ALA A 204 50.48 6.94 25.73
C ALA A 204 51.16 6.21 24.55
N GLY A 205 51.74 7.02 23.65
CA GLY A 205 53.02 6.67 22.99
C GLY A 205 53.30 7.26 21.60
N ARG A 206 53.73 8.54 21.58
CA ARG A 206 54.68 9.28 20.69
C ARG A 206 55.12 8.73 19.28
N PRO A 207 55.62 9.62 18.40
CA PRO A 207 55.22 9.69 16.99
C PRO A 207 56.37 9.46 15.99
N ALA A 208 56.01 9.45 14.70
CA ALA A 208 56.69 10.14 13.58
C ALA A 208 56.83 9.27 12.33
N GLY A 209 56.35 9.81 11.20
CA GLY A 209 56.97 9.60 9.90
C GLY A 209 56.02 9.18 8.78
N GLY A 210 55.56 10.16 7.99
CA GLY A 210 55.35 9.93 6.55
C GLY A 210 54.08 10.49 5.93
N GLY A 211 54.19 11.69 5.33
CA GLY A 211 53.42 12.17 4.16
C GLY A 211 51.90 12.33 4.32
N GLY A 212 51.30 13.53 4.35
CA GLY A 212 51.62 14.71 3.56
C GLY A 212 50.74 14.83 2.31
N GLY A 213 49.45 15.11 2.50
CA GLY A 213 48.73 16.10 1.68
C GLY A 213 47.90 15.63 0.48
N ALA A 214 46.60 15.38 0.69
CA ALA A 214 45.58 15.68 -0.32
C ALA A 214 44.22 16.01 0.33
N ARG A 215 44.05 17.31 0.62
CA ARG A 215 42.82 18.10 0.48
C ARG A 215 41.52 17.50 1.04
N THR A 216 41.14 18.07 2.18
CA THR A 216 39.76 18.31 2.61
C THR A 216 38.92 18.89 1.47
N GLY A 217 38.26 18.02 0.71
CA GLY A 217 37.16 18.38 -0.17
C GLY A 217 35.90 18.46 0.66
N SER A 218 35.57 19.67 1.11
CA SER A 218 34.20 20.00 1.54
C SER A 218 33.26 19.57 0.41
N VAL A 219 32.54 18.47 0.61
CA VAL A 219 31.47 18.07 -0.28
C VAL A 219 30.33 19.05 -0.07
N ASN A 220 30.17 19.92 -1.06
CA ASN A 220 29.10 20.89 -1.12
C ASN A 220 27.75 20.14 -1.17
N PRO A 221 26.84 20.33 -0.19
CA PRO A 221 25.58 19.59 -0.12
C PRO A 221 24.64 19.83 -1.32
N ALA A 222 24.97 20.79 -2.20
CA ALA A 222 24.21 21.08 -3.41
C ALA A 222 24.45 20.13 -4.59
N VAL A 223 25.52 19.30 -4.61
CA VAL A 223 25.84 18.44 -5.78
C VAL A 223 25.58 16.94 -5.54
N THR A 224 25.46 16.50 -4.29
CA THR A 224 25.03 15.12 -3.96
C THR A 224 23.53 14.91 -4.16
N LEU A 225 22.73 15.99 -4.13
CA LEU A 225 21.30 15.96 -4.50
C LEU A 225 21.07 15.81 -6.01
N GLY A 226 22.06 16.12 -6.85
CA GLY A 226 21.94 16.03 -8.32
C GLY A 226 21.98 14.59 -8.85
N VAL A 227 22.57 13.65 -8.11
CA VAL A 227 22.64 12.22 -8.50
C VAL A 227 21.46 11.42 -7.95
N HIS A 228 20.72 11.94 -6.96
CA HIS A 228 19.55 11.28 -6.39
C HIS A 228 18.23 11.55 -7.15
N VAL A 229 18.22 12.50 -8.09
CA VAL A 229 17.05 12.81 -8.92
C VAL A 229 17.31 12.34 -10.35
N GLY A 230 17.21 11.02 -10.56
CA GLY A 230 17.60 10.45 -11.84
C GLY A 230 17.06 9.07 -12.22
N ARG A 231 15.78 8.74 -11.99
CA ARG A 231 14.96 7.97 -12.97
C ARG A 231 13.47 7.73 -12.58
N ARG A 232 12.56 8.45 -13.27
CA ARG A 232 11.35 7.96 -14.05
C ARG A 232 10.28 7.13 -13.27
N ILE A 233 8.97 7.43 -13.15
CA ILE A 233 7.94 8.19 -13.90
C ILE A 233 6.83 8.64 -12.90
N SER A 234 6.76 9.94 -12.56
CA SER A 234 5.54 10.65 -12.07
C SER A 234 5.80 12.17 -12.00
N PHE A 235 7.06 12.55 -11.78
CA PHE A 235 7.50 13.93 -11.55
C PHE A 235 7.24 14.89 -12.74
N ALA A 236 7.29 14.40 -13.98
CA ALA A 236 7.03 15.25 -15.15
C ALA A 236 5.59 15.78 -15.19
N ARG A 237 4.60 15.01 -14.73
CA ARG A 237 3.20 15.47 -14.63
C ARG A 237 3.03 16.47 -13.49
N ALA A 238 3.65 16.23 -12.33
CA ALA A 238 3.65 17.17 -11.21
C ALA A 238 4.35 18.50 -11.58
N ALA A 239 5.49 18.42 -12.27
CA ALA A 239 6.23 19.59 -12.76
C ALA A 239 5.45 20.37 -13.83
N LEU A 240 4.77 19.69 -14.77
CA LEU A 240 3.88 20.35 -15.73
C LEU A 240 2.67 21.00 -15.04
N TYR A 241 2.09 20.37 -14.01
CA TYR A 241 0.98 20.95 -13.24
C TYR A 241 1.41 22.18 -12.43
N TRP A 242 2.59 22.11 -11.81
CA TRP A 242 3.20 23.25 -11.12
C TRP A 242 3.57 24.38 -12.09
N ALA A 243 4.13 24.06 -13.26
CA ALA A 243 4.43 25.03 -14.29
C ALA A 243 3.15 25.69 -14.85
N ALA A 244 2.06 24.95 -15.01
CA ALA A 244 0.77 25.49 -15.41
C ALA A 244 0.17 26.43 -14.35
N GLN A 245 0.30 26.12 -13.05
CA GLN A 245 -0.13 27.00 -11.95
C GLN A 245 0.69 28.29 -11.88
N LEU A 246 1.99 28.24 -12.17
CA LEU A 246 2.85 29.42 -12.23
C LEU A 246 2.59 30.25 -13.50
N LEU A 247 2.30 29.62 -14.64
CA LEU A 247 1.91 30.34 -15.86
C LEU A 247 0.56 31.06 -15.69
N GLY A 248 -0.40 30.46 -14.98
CA GLY A 248 -1.68 31.09 -14.66
C GLY A 248 -1.54 32.33 -13.77
N SER A 249 -0.64 32.32 -12.80
CA SER A 249 -0.38 33.47 -11.93
C SER A 249 0.32 34.61 -12.68
N VAL A 250 1.28 34.28 -13.56
CA VAL A 250 1.96 35.27 -14.40
C VAL A 250 0.98 35.89 -15.40
N LEU A 251 0.13 35.10 -16.05
CA LEU A 251 -0.88 35.64 -16.97
C LEU A 251 -1.88 36.55 -16.24
N ALA A 252 -2.30 36.20 -15.02
CA ALA A 252 -3.20 37.03 -14.20
C ALA A 252 -2.54 38.36 -13.78
N VAL A 253 -1.26 38.35 -13.42
CA VAL A 253 -0.51 39.56 -13.06
C VAL A 253 -0.26 40.44 -14.29
N VAL A 254 0.09 39.84 -15.42
CA VAL A 254 0.31 40.57 -16.68
C VAL A 254 -1.00 41.14 -17.23
N LEU A 255 -2.11 40.40 -17.18
CA LEU A 255 -3.44 40.94 -17.51
C LEU A 255 -3.83 42.08 -16.58
N ARG A 256 -3.54 41.99 -15.28
CA ARG A 256 -3.82 43.06 -14.30
C ARG A 256 -3.00 44.33 -14.55
N LEU A 257 -1.77 44.19 -15.06
CA LEU A 257 -0.91 45.31 -15.44
C LEU A 257 -1.27 45.89 -16.82
N ALA A 258 -1.57 45.05 -17.82
CA ALA A 258 -1.93 45.46 -19.17
C ALA A 258 -3.34 46.09 -19.25
N SER A 259 -4.26 45.69 -18.37
CA SER A 259 -5.59 46.31 -18.24
C SER A 259 -5.61 47.56 -17.33
N GLY A 260 -4.44 48.07 -16.93
CA GLY A 260 -4.31 49.30 -16.12
C GLY A 260 -5.02 49.23 -14.77
N GLY A 261 -5.23 48.03 -14.22
CA GLY A 261 -5.92 47.85 -12.93
C GLY A 261 -7.44 48.11 -12.93
N MET A 262 -8.12 48.06 -14.08
CA MET A 262 -9.55 48.43 -14.18
C MET A 262 -10.58 47.45 -13.55
N VAL A 263 -10.18 46.35 -12.92
CA VAL A 263 -11.17 45.38 -12.37
C VAL A 263 -11.40 45.51 -10.86
N THR A 264 -10.59 46.28 -10.12
CA THR A 264 -10.77 46.47 -8.67
C THR A 264 -11.50 47.76 -8.26
N ARG A 265 -12.12 48.49 -9.19
CA ARG A 265 -12.96 49.67 -8.89
C ARG A 265 -14.47 49.44 -9.04
N PHE A 266 -14.93 48.19 -9.21
CA PHE A 266 -16.37 47.92 -9.40
C PHE A 266 -17.13 47.44 -8.15
N LEU A 267 -16.47 47.30 -6.99
CA LEU A 267 -17.17 46.97 -5.73
C LEU A 267 -17.15 48.08 -4.66
N LEU A 268 -16.58 49.25 -4.97
CA LEU A 268 -16.67 50.44 -4.11
C LEU A 268 -17.64 51.50 -4.63
N SER A 269 -18.53 51.14 -5.56
CA SER A 269 -19.62 51.99 -6.01
C SER A 269 -20.93 51.22 -5.94
N SER A 270 -21.53 51.21 -4.75
CA SER A 270 -22.95 51.58 -4.59
C SER A 270 -23.29 51.76 -3.11
N PRO A 271 -23.49 53.01 -2.65
CA PRO A 271 -24.16 53.29 -1.39
C PRO A 271 -25.69 53.28 -1.61
N SER A 272 -26.41 52.72 -0.64
CA SER A 272 -27.86 52.87 -0.44
C SER A 272 -28.72 52.15 -1.48
N THR A 273 -29.47 51.10 -1.16
CA THR A 273 -30.80 51.24 -0.53
C THR A 273 -31.35 49.82 -0.31
N THR A 274 -31.56 49.38 0.95
CA THR A 274 -32.61 48.40 1.36
C THR A 274 -32.54 47.97 2.83
N PHE A 275 -31.51 48.30 3.61
CA PHE A 275 -31.42 47.91 5.03
C PHE A 275 -31.79 49.02 6.04
N GLN A 276 -32.91 49.71 5.79
CA GLN A 276 -33.56 50.56 6.81
C GLN A 276 -35.09 50.42 6.76
N LEU A 277 -35.59 49.19 6.87
CA LEU A 277 -37.03 48.96 7.05
C LEU A 277 -37.37 47.70 7.85
N ILE A 278 -36.57 47.36 8.86
CA ILE A 278 -37.01 46.49 9.97
C ILE A 278 -36.51 47.10 11.28
N LYS A 279 -37.28 48.07 11.79
CA LYS A 279 -37.20 48.57 13.16
C LYS A 279 -38.26 47.79 13.95
N PRO A 280 -37.89 46.92 14.92
CA PRO A 280 -38.89 46.30 15.79
C PRO A 280 -39.42 47.36 16.75
N HIS A 281 -40.69 47.74 16.56
CA HIS A 281 -41.47 48.49 17.52
C HIS A 281 -42.05 47.48 18.52
N LEU A 282 -41.47 47.42 19.71
CA LEU A 282 -42.11 46.87 20.90
C LEU A 282 -41.71 47.76 22.07
N GLU A 283 -42.54 48.76 22.31
CA GLU A 283 -42.59 49.44 23.60
C GLU A 283 -43.16 48.51 24.67
N LEU A 284 -42.54 48.59 25.85
CA LEU A 284 -43.15 48.58 27.18
C LEU A 284 -44.30 47.59 27.44
N GLN A 285 -43.95 46.51 28.15
CA GLN A 285 -44.70 46.15 29.35
C GLN A 285 -43.74 45.72 30.47
N SER A 286 -44.05 46.23 31.67
CA SER A 286 -43.45 45.99 33.00
C SER A 286 -42.12 46.67 33.29
#